data_AF-A0A2D7DXH4-F1
#
_entry.id   AF-A0A2D7DXH4-F1
#
_cell.length_a   1.000
_cell.length_b   1.000
_cell.length_c   1.000
_cell.angle_alpha   90.00
_cell.angle_beta   90.00
_cell.angle_gamma   90.00
#
_symmetry.space_group_name_H-M   'P 1'
#
loop_
_entity.id
_entity.type
_entity.pdbx_description
1 polymer ?
#
loop_
_entity_poly.entity_id
_entity_poly.type
_entity_poly.pdbx_seq_one_letter_code
_entity_poly.pdbx_strand_id
1 'polypeptide(L)'
;MVVFIAKVLFSAIVISFASWLSIKKPVLAGFIIALPLLSILSIAFSYAEHKNLDKTILFAKSIVIGIPASLTFFLPFFFAKTLGLNFITTYTLALFLLIIGFVAHKFIMNYF
;
A
#
# COMPACT_ATOMS: atom_id res chain seq x y z
N MET A 1 11.21 5.99 22.13
CA MET A 1 12.30 5.46 21.29
C MET A 1 12.20 3.95 21.08
N VAL A 2 12.20 3.12 22.15
CA VAL A 2 12.17 1.65 22.05
C VAL A 2 10.97 1.10 21.28
N VAL A 3 9.76 1.59 21.59
CA VAL A 3 8.52 1.20 20.89
C VAL A 3 8.59 1.52 19.39
N PHE A 4 9.14 2.68 19.02
CA PHE A 4 9.30 3.07 17.63
C PHE A 4 10.26 2.12 16.87
N ILE A 5 11.41 1.79 17.48
CA ILE A 5 12.37 0.84 16.88
C ILE A 5 11.74 -0.54 16.69
N ALA A 6 10.97 -1.02 17.66
CA ALA A 6 10.26 -2.30 17.56
C ALA A 6 9.27 -2.32 16.38
N LYS A 7 8.52 -1.23 16.16
CA LYS A 7 7.60 -1.09 15.01
C LYS A 7 8.33 -1.14 13.67
N VAL A 8 9.49 -0.47 13.58
CA VAL A 8 10.32 -0.47 12.38
C VAL A 8 10.84 -1.88 12.09
N LEU A 9 11.42 -2.55 13.09
CA LEU A 9 11.94 -3.91 12.94
C LEU A 9 10.86 -4.90 12.52
N PHE A 10 9.69 -4.83 13.17
CA PHE A 10 8.58 -5.70 12.82
C PHE A 10 8.09 -5.47 11.38
N SER A 11 7.95 -4.21 10.98
CA SER A 11 7.55 -3.86 9.60
C SER A 11 8.59 -4.31 8.57
N ALA A 12 9.88 -4.15 8.88
CA ALA A 12 10.98 -4.60 8.02
C ALA A 12 10.99 -6.12 7.84
N ILE A 13 10.68 -6.89 8.90
CA ILE A 13 10.56 -8.35 8.84
C ILE A 13 9.42 -8.76 7.91
N VAL A 14 8.24 -8.13 8.03
CA VAL A 14 7.08 -8.43 7.17
C VAL A 14 7.39 -8.18 5.70
N ILE A 15 7.99 -7.02 5.38
CA ILE A 15 8.35 -6.67 4.00
C ILE A 15 9.42 -7.61 3.45
N SER A 16 10.48 -7.85 4.21
CA SER A 16 11.60 -8.72 3.78
C SER A 16 11.14 -10.16 3.59
N PHE A 17 10.27 -10.66 4.46
CA PHE A 17 9.69 -12.00 4.35
C PHE A 17 8.86 -12.13 3.07
N ALA A 18 7.96 -11.18 2.79
CA ALA A 18 7.15 -11.21 1.58
C ALA A 18 8.00 -11.07 0.30
N SER A 19 9.03 -10.23 0.33
CA SER A 19 9.99 -10.08 -0.77
C SER A 19 10.75 -11.37 -1.05
N TRP A 20 11.27 -12.04 -0.02
CA TRP A 20 11.92 -13.34 -0.16
C TRP A 20 10.95 -14.42 -0.67
N LEU A 21 9.72 -14.43 -0.14
CA LEU A 21 8.70 -15.38 -0.56
C LEU A 21 8.32 -15.19 -2.03
N SER A 22 8.41 -13.98 -2.57
CA SER A 22 8.09 -13.70 -3.97
C SER A 22 8.96 -14.48 -4.95
N ILE A 23 10.20 -14.82 -4.57
CA ILE A 23 11.12 -15.63 -5.38
C ILE A 23 10.62 -17.08 -5.48
N LYS A 24 10.05 -17.61 -4.38
CA LYS A 24 9.62 -19.01 -4.28
C LYS A 24 8.17 -19.23 -4.67
N LYS A 25 7.28 -18.33 -4.25
CA LYS A 25 5.83 -18.39 -4.42
C LYS A 25 5.27 -16.99 -4.74
N PRO A 26 5.46 -16.49 -5.98
CA PRO A 26 5.06 -15.13 -6.36
C PRO A 26 3.60 -14.79 -6.07
N VAL A 27 2.67 -15.72 -6.37
CA VAL A 27 1.23 -15.51 -6.17
C VAL A 27 0.90 -15.36 -4.68
N LEU A 28 1.47 -16.21 -3.82
CA LEU A 28 1.26 -16.12 -2.38
C LEU A 28 1.88 -14.86 -1.78
N ALA A 29 3.08 -14.48 -2.23
CA ALA A 29 3.71 -13.24 -1.80
C ALA A 29 2.90 -12.01 -2.22
N GLY A 30 2.39 -11.99 -3.46
CA GLY A 30 1.50 -10.94 -3.95
C GLY A 30 0.23 -10.84 -3.11
N PHE A 31 -0.39 -11.97 -2.76
CA PHE A 31 -1.54 -11.99 -1.87
C PHE A 31 -1.21 -11.44 -0.47
N ILE A 32 -0.08 -11.84 0.13
CA ILE A 32 0.35 -11.34 1.44
C ILE A 32 0.62 -9.83 1.42
N ILE A 33 1.23 -9.31 0.36
CA ILE A 33 1.46 -7.86 0.19
C ILE A 33 0.14 -7.12 -0.04
N ALA A 34 -0.82 -7.73 -0.75
CA ALA A 34 -2.13 -7.14 -1.01
C ALA A 34 -3.03 -7.11 0.24
N LEU A 35 -2.77 -7.99 1.23
CA LEU A 35 -3.41 -7.87 2.53
C LEU A 35 -3.07 -6.49 3.13
N PRO A 36 -4.00 -5.85 3.85
CA PRO A 36 -3.79 -4.54 4.44
C PRO A 36 -2.91 -4.61 5.70
N LEU A 37 -1.79 -5.34 5.66
CA LEU A 37 -0.91 -5.59 6.80
C LEU A 37 -0.38 -4.28 7.40
N LEU A 38 0.05 -3.36 6.53
CA LEU A 38 0.50 -2.03 6.96
C LEU A 38 -0.63 -1.25 7.64
N SER A 39 -1.86 -1.33 7.12
CA SER A 39 -3.02 -0.67 7.69
C SER A 39 -3.39 -1.26 9.04
N ILE A 40 -3.40 -2.60 9.17
CA ILE A 40 -3.70 -3.31 10.43
C ILE A 40 -2.72 -2.85 11.52
N LEU A 41 -1.42 -2.86 11.22
CA LEU A 41 -0.39 -2.45 12.17
C LEU A 41 -0.50 -0.97 12.52
N SER A 42 -0.68 -0.10 11.51
CA SER A 42 -0.73 1.34 11.71
C SER A 42 -1.96 1.77 12.52
N ILE A 43 -3.12 1.16 12.28
CA ILE A 43 -4.35 1.40 13.04
C ILE A 43 -4.18 0.94 14.48
N ALA A 44 -3.67 -0.28 14.70
CA ALA A 44 -3.44 -0.82 16.04
C ALA A 44 -2.47 0.06 16.84
N PHE A 45 -1.37 0.47 16.22
CA PHE A 45 -0.37 1.35 16.84
C PHE A 45 -0.90 2.76 17.11
N SER A 46 -1.66 3.33 16.17
CA SER A 46 -2.28 4.65 16.32
C SER A 46 -3.19 4.68 17.54
N TYR A 47 -4.07 3.68 17.68
CA TYR A 47 -4.97 3.58 18.82
C TYR A 47 -4.22 3.31 20.13
N ALA A 48 -3.23 2.40 20.12
CA ALA A 48 -2.46 2.08 21.31
C ALA A 48 -1.72 3.30 21.89
N GLU A 49 -1.20 4.19 21.05
CA GLU A 49 -0.46 5.38 21.48
C GLU A 49 -1.38 6.53 21.90
N HIS A 50 -2.42 6.80 21.14
CA HIS A 50 -3.22 8.03 21.31
C HIS A 50 -4.55 7.80 22.03
N LYS A 51 -4.98 6.54 22.16
CA LYS A 51 -6.27 6.11 22.74
C LYS A 51 -7.48 6.93 22.23
N ASN A 52 -7.39 7.45 21.01
CA ASN A 52 -8.41 8.28 20.39
C ASN A 52 -9.11 7.48 19.29
N LEU A 53 -10.36 7.09 19.57
CA LEU A 53 -11.16 6.28 18.66
C LEU A 53 -11.54 7.05 17.38
N ASP A 54 -11.96 8.32 17.51
CA ASP A 54 -12.40 9.13 16.36
C ASP A 54 -11.29 9.35 15.34
N LYS A 55 -10.08 9.67 15.80
CA LYS A 55 -8.89 9.82 14.94
C LYS A 55 -8.52 8.50 14.27
N THR A 56 -8.66 7.38 14.99
CA THR A 56 -8.39 6.04 14.46
C THR A 56 -9.41 5.65 13.39
N ILE A 57 -10.70 5.96 13.61
CA ILE A 57 -11.77 5.75 12.62
C ILE A 57 -11.54 6.62 11.39
N LEU A 58 -11.22 7.90 11.56
CA LEU A 58 -10.92 8.81 10.45
C LEU A 58 -9.72 8.31 9.64
N PHE A 59 -8.68 7.83 10.31
CA PHE A 59 -7.52 7.24 9.66
C PHE A 59 -7.90 5.99 8.85
N ALA A 60 -8.68 5.07 9.42
CA ALA A 60 -9.17 3.89 8.72
C ALA A 60 -10.03 4.25 7.50
N LYS A 61 -10.94 5.23 7.62
CA LYS A 61 -11.73 5.75 6.49
C LYS A 61 -10.83 6.30 5.38
N SER A 62 -9.81 7.06 5.75
CA SER A 62 -8.84 7.61 4.79
C SER A 62 -8.09 6.51 4.04
N ILE A 63 -7.75 5.40 4.71
CA ILE A 63 -7.13 4.23 4.07
C ILE A 63 -8.08 3.61 3.04
N VAL A 64 -9.35 3.40 3.38
CA VAL A 64 -10.34 2.83 2.44
C VAL A 64 -10.46 3.66 1.17
N ILE A 65 -10.49 4.98 1.33
CA ILE A 65 -10.53 5.97 0.24
C ILE A 65 -9.24 5.92 -0.60
N GLY A 66 -8.08 5.71 0.04
CA GLY A 66 -6.78 5.59 -0.64
C GLY A 66 -6.61 4.29 -1.44
N ILE A 67 -7.30 3.20 -1.09
CA ILE A 67 -7.16 1.90 -1.76
C ILE A 67 -7.50 1.99 -3.26
N PRO A 68 -8.67 2.50 -3.69
CA PRO A 68 -8.99 2.68 -5.10
C PRO A 68 -7.92 3.44 -5.89
N ALA A 69 -7.41 4.54 -5.32
CA ALA A 69 -6.33 5.30 -5.95
C ALA A 69 -5.05 4.44 -6.08
N SER A 70 -4.69 3.67 -5.06
CA SER A 70 -3.53 2.78 -5.08
C SER A 70 -3.61 1.65 -6.11
N LEU A 71 -4.82 1.24 -6.52
CA LEU A 71 -5.00 0.21 -7.55
C LEU A 71 -4.43 0.63 -8.91
N THR A 72 -4.39 1.94 -9.19
CA THR A 72 -3.82 2.47 -10.44
C THR A 72 -2.35 2.13 -10.63
N PHE A 73 -1.59 1.95 -9.54
CA PHE A 73 -0.19 1.51 -9.57
C PHE A 73 -0.04 0.12 -10.24
N PHE A 74 -1.00 -0.77 -10.06
CA PHE A 74 -0.90 -2.14 -10.57
C PHE A 74 -1.26 -2.25 -12.07
N LEU A 75 -1.86 -1.22 -12.67
CA LEU A 75 -2.32 -1.27 -14.06
C LEU A 75 -1.18 -1.54 -15.05
N PRO A 76 -0.02 -0.84 -15.01
CA PRO A 76 1.07 -1.13 -15.93
C PRO A 76 1.63 -2.54 -15.78
N PHE A 77 1.68 -3.06 -14.56
CA PHE A 77 2.12 -4.45 -14.31
C PHE A 77 1.15 -5.46 -14.90
N PHE A 78 -0.16 -5.20 -14.83
CA PHE A 78 -1.18 -6.05 -15.41
C PHE A 78 -1.05 -6.15 -16.94
N PHE A 79 -0.69 -5.05 -17.60
CA PHE A 79 -0.54 -4.97 -19.07
C PHE A 79 0.92 -5.03 -19.56
N ALA A 80 1.89 -5.28 -18.69
CA ALA A 80 3.31 -5.18 -19.04
C ALA A 80 3.69 -6.10 -20.20
N LYS A 81 3.18 -7.34 -20.17
CA LYS A 81 3.44 -8.34 -21.21
C LYS A 81 2.74 -8.01 -22.53
N THR A 82 1.51 -7.50 -22.48
CA THR A 82 0.74 -7.18 -23.71
C THR A 82 1.28 -5.94 -24.41
N LEU A 83 1.85 -5.00 -23.66
CA LEU A 83 2.46 -3.76 -24.17
C LEU A 83 3.96 -3.89 -24.49
N GLY A 84 4.58 -5.05 -24.23
CA GLY A 84 6.00 -5.27 -24.47
C GLY A 84 6.93 -4.40 -23.58
N LEU A 85 6.46 -4.01 -22.40
CA LEU A 85 7.19 -3.12 -21.50
C LEU A 85 8.30 -3.87 -20.75
N ASN A 86 9.45 -3.22 -20.56
CA ASN A 86 10.47 -3.70 -19.65
C ASN A 86 10.15 -3.29 -18.19
N PHE A 87 10.94 -3.78 -17.24
CA PHE A 87 10.71 -3.49 -15.82
C PHE A 87 10.76 -1.99 -15.50
N ILE A 88 11.78 -1.28 -15.99
CA ILE A 88 11.99 0.15 -15.68
C ILE A 88 10.81 0.98 -16.22
N THR A 89 10.41 0.73 -17.47
CA THR A 89 9.25 1.42 -18.08
C THR A 89 7.95 1.09 -17.35
N THR A 90 7.76 -0.17 -16.95
CA THR A 90 6.55 -0.58 -16.21
C THR A 90 6.50 0.08 -14.83
N TYR A 91 7.60 0.04 -14.09
CA TYR A 91 7.68 0.57 -12.72
C TYR A 91 7.53 2.09 -12.69
N THR A 92 8.19 2.81 -13.61
CA THR A 92 8.07 4.26 -13.73
C THR A 92 6.65 4.68 -14.13
N LEU A 93 6.03 3.99 -15.08
CA LEU A 93 4.64 4.24 -15.47
C LEU A 93 3.67 3.96 -14.31
N ALA A 94 3.94 2.92 -13.51
CA ALA A 94 3.14 2.58 -12.34
C ALA A 94 3.18 3.70 -11.28
N LEU A 95 4.36 4.25 -11.00
CA LEU A 95 4.49 5.41 -10.11
C LEU A 95 3.80 6.65 -10.67
N PHE A 96 3.93 6.90 -11.97
CA PHE A 96 3.27 8.03 -12.62
C PHE A 96 1.74 7.91 -12.54
N LEU A 97 1.18 6.73 -12.85
CA LEU A 97 -0.25 6.48 -12.73
C LEU A 97 -0.75 6.55 -11.29
N LEU A 98 0.06 6.13 -10.30
CA LEU A 98 -0.30 6.29 -8.88
C LEU A 98 -0.51 7.76 -8.51
N ILE A 99 0.39 8.65 -8.96
CA ILE A 99 0.28 10.09 -8.72
C ILE A 99 -0.99 10.64 -9.40
N ILE A 100 -1.22 10.29 -10.66
CA ILE A 100 -2.43 10.72 -11.39
C ILE A 100 -3.69 10.19 -10.70
N GLY A 101 -3.69 8.90 -10.33
CA GLY A 101 -4.80 8.23 -9.66
C GLY A 101 -5.15 8.91 -8.34
N PHE A 102 -4.14 9.31 -7.57
CA PHE A 102 -4.35 10.07 -6.33
C PHE A 102 -4.96 11.45 -6.60
N VAL A 103 -4.43 12.20 -7.58
CA VAL A 103 -4.96 13.54 -7.92
C VAL A 103 -6.39 13.47 -8.45
N ALA A 104 -6.67 12.53 -9.36
CA ALA A 104 -8.00 12.30 -9.91
C ALA A 104 -8.98 11.90 -8.81
N HIS A 105 -8.59 10.97 -7.94
CA HIS A 105 -9.42 10.55 -6.81
C HIS A 105 -9.73 11.72 -5.86
N LYS A 106 -8.72 12.51 -5.48
CA LYS A 106 -8.90 13.71 -4.65
C LYS A 106 -9.85 14.71 -5.31
N PHE A 107 -9.69 14.94 -6.62
CA PHE A 107 -10.56 15.84 -7.37
C PHE A 107 -12.01 15.34 -7.32
N ILE A 108 -12.26 14.06 -7.63
CA ILE A 108 -13.60 13.45 -7.59
C ILE A 108 -14.21 13.57 -6.20
N MET A 109 -13.46 13.23 -5.15
CA MET A 109 -13.95 13.30 -3.76
C MET A 109 -14.26 14.72 -3.29
N ASN A 110 -13.75 15.77 -3.93
CA ASN A 110 -14.13 17.15 -3.61
C ASN A 110 -15.51 17.54 -4.16
N TYR A 111 -16.09 16.76 -5.09
CA TYR A 111 -17.43 17.00 -5.66
C TYR A 111 -18.54 16.16 -5.00
N PHE A 112 -18.19 15.28 -4.06
CA PHE A 112 -19.12 14.45 -3.27
C PHE A 112 -19.06 14.87 -1.80
#